data_AF-A0A6J4SIL9-F1
#
_entry.id   AF-A0A6J4SIL9-F1
#
_cell.length_a   1.000
_cell.length_b   1.000
_cell.length_c   1.000
_cell.angle_alpha   90.00
_cell.angle_beta   90.00
_cell.angle_gamma   90.00
#
_symmetry.space_group_name_H-M   'P 1'
#
loop_
_entity.id
_entity.type
_entity.pdbx_description
1 polymer ?
#
loop_
_entity_poly.entity_id
_entity_poly.type
_entity_poly.pdbx_seq_one_letter_code
_entity_poly.pdbx_strand_id
1 'polypeptide(L)' 'ATRALVLSEGGALGIGWEAGLVDGFAGGGIVFADADLIVGTSAGSLVGAHVALGLEPADA' A
#
# COMPACT_ATOMS: atom_id res chain seq x y z
N ALA A 1 11.37 -16.33 3.09
CA ALA A 1 10.10 -16.69 2.42
C ALA A 1 9.70 -15.50 1.58
N THR A 2 9.20 -15.72 0.37
CA THR A 2 8.75 -14.61 -0.48
C THR A 2 7.42 -14.04 0.02
N ARG A 3 7.22 -12.73 -0.13
CA ARG A 3 6.06 -11.98 0.34
C ARG A 3 5.47 -11.15 -0.79
N ALA A 4 4.14 -11.09 -0.84
CA ALA A 4 3.42 -10.24 -1.78
C ALA A 4 2.43 -9.33 -1.05
N LEU A 5 2.33 -8.08 -1.50
CA LEU A 5 1.25 -7.16 -1.15
C LEU A 5 0.19 -7.21 -2.26
N VAL A 6 -1.07 -7.47 -1.89
CA VAL A 6 -2.19 -7.49 -2.84
C VAL A 6 -3.24 -6.49 -2.40
N LEU A 7 -3.53 -5.52 -3.26
CA LEU A 7 -4.46 -4.43 -3.02
C LEU A 7 -5.62 -4.49 -4.02
N SER A 8 -6.82 -4.26 -3.50
CA SER A 8 -8.07 -4.47 -4.22
C SER A 8 -8.61 -3.18 -4.83
N GLU A 9 -9.72 -3.29 -5.54
CA GLU A 9 -10.50 -2.13 -5.96
C GLU A 9 -11.31 -1.57 -4.77
N GLY A 10 -11.61 -0.27 -4.79
CA GLY A 10 -12.47 0.37 -3.78
C GLY A 10 -12.76 1.86 -4.00
N GLY A 11 -12.44 2.40 -5.18
CA GLY A 11 -12.59 3.83 -5.48
C GLY A 11 -11.84 4.74 -4.51
N ALA A 12 -12.32 5.97 -4.32
CA ALA A 12 -11.69 6.95 -3.44
C ALA A 12 -11.64 6.51 -1.96
N LEU A 13 -12.68 5.80 -1.49
CA LEU A 13 -12.71 5.25 -0.13
C LEU A 13 -11.65 4.15 0.04
N GLY A 14 -11.53 3.25 -0.94
CA GLY A 14 -10.52 2.20 -0.95
C GLY A 14 -9.11 2.77 -0.91
N ILE A 15 -8.82 3.80 -1.70
CA ILE A 15 -7.52 4.49 -1.68
C ILE A 15 -7.20 4.97 -0.25
N GLY A 16 -8.12 5.69 0.40
CA GLY A 16 -7.89 6.20 1.75
C GLY A 16 -7.73 5.09 2.79
N TRP A 17 -8.54 4.03 2.70
CA TRP A 17 -8.47 2.90 3.62
C TRP A 17 -7.17 2.10 3.48
N GLU A 18 -6.78 1.77 2.24
CA GLU A 18 -5.55 1.03 1.96
C GLU A 18 -4.30 1.85 2.33
N ALA A 19 -4.28 3.15 2.02
CA ALA A 19 -3.18 4.05 2.41
C ALA A 19 -3.05 4.17 3.93
N GLY A 20 -4.16 4.31 4.66
CA GLY A 20 -4.13 4.37 6.13
C GLY A 20 -3.67 3.07 6.77
N LEU A 21 -3.97 1.91 6.17
CA LEU A 21 -3.39 0.63 6.61
C LEU A 21 -1.88 0.60 6.39
N VAL A 22 -1.41 0.97 5.21
CA VAL A 22 0.02 1.03 4.88
C VAL A 22 0.77 1.87 5.92
N ASP A 23 0.31 3.11 6.16
CA ASP A 23 0.92 4.03 7.12
C ASP A 23 0.88 3.49 8.57
N GLY A 24 -0.28 2.98 9.01
CA GLY A 24 -0.43 2.41 10.35
C GLY A 24 0.48 1.20 10.60
N PHE A 25 0.70 0.36 9.59
CA PHE A 25 1.64 -0.76 9.68
C PHE A 25 3.10 -0.30 9.64
N ALA A 26 3.42 0.73 8.86
CA ALA A 26 4.76 1.34 8.86
C ALA A 26 5.13 1.89 10.24
N GLY A 27 4.20 2.55 10.94
CA GLY A 27 4.38 2.96 12.33
C GLY A 27 4.64 1.80 13.31
N GLY A 28 4.20 0.59 12.96
CA GLY A 28 4.49 -0.66 13.68
C GLY A 28 5.76 -1.39 13.21
N GLY A 29 6.53 -0.81 12.29
CA GLY A 29 7.76 -1.39 11.74
C GLY A 29 7.56 -2.39 10.59
N ILE A 30 6.37 -2.47 10.01
CA ILE A 30 6.09 -3.28 8.81
C ILE A 30 6.13 -2.36 7.60
N VAL A 31 7.21 -2.46 6.82
CA VAL A 31 7.40 -1.70 5.57
C VAL A 31 6.96 -2.55 4.39
N PHE A 32 5.89 -2.14 3.71
CA PHE A 32 5.34 -2.91 2.59
C PHE A 32 6.11 -2.75 1.29
N ALA A 33 6.94 -1.71 1.17
CA ALA A 33 7.86 -1.53 0.05
C ALA A 33 8.89 -2.69 -0.07
N ASP A 34 9.14 -3.43 1.02
CA ASP A 34 10.03 -4.60 1.03
C ASP A 34 9.38 -5.88 0.49
N ALA A 35 8.13 -5.83 0.02
CA ALA A 35 7.47 -6.99 -0.60
C ALA A 35 8.16 -7.36 -1.93
N ASP A 36 8.36 -8.67 -2.17
CA ASP A 36 8.94 -9.17 -3.43
C ASP A 36 8.01 -8.96 -4.64
N LEU A 37 6.72 -8.75 -4.38
CA LEU A 37 5.69 -8.53 -5.39
C LEU A 37 4.60 -7.60 -4.85
N ILE A 38 4.19 -6.63 -5.67
CA ILE A 38 3.04 -5.77 -5.40
C ILE A 38 2.03 -5.94 -6.55
N VAL A 39 0.79 -6.31 -6.21
CA VAL A 39 -0.32 -6.44 -7.15
C VAL A 39 -1.43 -5.50 -6.72
N GLY A 40 -1.87 -4.62 -7.61
CA GLY A 40 -2.94 -3.66 -7.31
C GLY A 40 -3.89 -3.51 -8.49
N THR A 41 -5.19 -3.43 -8.20
CA THR A 41 -6.24 -3.16 -9.22
C THR A 41 -7.04 -1.89 -8.87
N SER A 42 -7.24 -0.99 -9.83
CA SER A 42 -8.04 0.24 -9.64
C SER A 42 -7.47 1.10 -8.50
N ALA A 43 -8.19 1.25 -7.37
CA ALA A 43 -7.69 1.92 -6.16
C ALA A 43 -6.34 1.35 -5.71
N GLY A 44 -6.24 0.03 -5.60
CA GLY A 44 -5.01 -0.66 -5.22
C GLY A 44 -3.87 -0.49 -6.22
N SER A 45 -4.14 -0.20 -7.50
CA SER A 45 -3.07 0.14 -8.46
C SER A 45 -2.40 1.46 -8.11
N LEU A 46 -3.18 2.45 -7.63
CA LEU A 46 -2.65 3.74 -7.21
C LEU A 46 -1.86 3.61 -5.91
N VAL A 47 -2.44 2.99 -4.89
CA VAL A 47 -1.76 2.80 -3.59
C VAL A 47 -0.53 1.90 -3.75
N GLY A 48 -0.65 0.79 -4.47
CA GLY A 48 0.46 -0.11 -4.75
C GLY A 48 1.62 0.55 -5.50
N ALA A 49 1.33 1.46 -6.43
CA ALA A 49 2.37 2.24 -7.10
C ALA A 49 3.08 3.22 -6.15
N HIS A 50 2.37 3.85 -5.21
CA HIS A 50 2.99 4.72 -4.21
C HIS A 50 3.91 3.94 -3.26
N VAL A 51 3.43 2.79 -2.76
CA VAL A 51 4.24 1.87 -1.95
C VAL A 51 5.50 1.43 -2.69
N ALA A 52 5.37 1.02 -3.96
CA ALA A 52 6.51 0.59 -4.78
C ALA A 52 7.55 1.70 -5.01
N LEU A 53 7.14 2.97 -4.97
CA LEU A 53 8.02 4.13 -5.08
C LEU A 53 8.61 4.57 -3.73
N GLY A 54 8.27 3.89 -2.63
CA GLY A 54 8.65 4.31 -1.27
C GLY A 54 8.00 5.63 -0.84
N LEU A 55 6.89 6.00 -1.49
CA LEU A 55 6.10 7.17 -1.15
C LEU A 55 5.08 6.72 -0.09
N GLU A 56 5.58 6.53 1.13
CA GLU A 56 4.72 6.32 2.28
C GLU A 56 3.80 7.54 2.44
N PRO A 57 2.53 7.38 2.83
CA PRO A 57 1.60 8.50 3.02
C PRO A 57 2.09 9.40 4.18
N ALA A 58 3.04 10.28 3.89
CA ALA A 58 3.53 11.24 4.86
C ALA A 58 2.42 12.25 5.14
N ASP A 59 1.86 12.16 6.36
CA ASP A 59 1.03 13.17 7.01
C ASP A 59 -0.08 13.78 6.12
N ALA A 60 -0.93 12.94 5.52
CA ALA A 60 -2.17 13.38 4.87
C ALA A 60 -3.25 13.78 5.88
#